data_AF-A0A8T7KBH4-F1
#
_entry.id   AF-A0A8T7KBH4-F1
#
_cell.length_a   1.000
_cell.length_b   1.000
_cell.length_c   1.000
_cell.angle_alpha   90.00
_cell.angle_beta   90.00
_cell.angle_gamma   90.00
#
_symmetry.space_group_name_H-M   'P 1'
#
loop_
_entity.id
_entity.type
_entity.pdbx_description
1 polymer ?
#
loop_
_entity_poly.entity_id
_entity_poly.type
_entity_poly.pdbx_seq_one_letter_code
_entity_poly.pdbx_strand_id
1 'polypeptide(L)'
;MRKIIKRLGIILVSSLVSLLLLEISIRASAGMLPRRLALAAHYAITGERYEANHTTGSTTFTGEYGPALLPGLQDALLPLSPSVQVHVTTIDLWGSEIGFRTLPIDYFVDTVFVDDSHTLCFTEYADCWVTRFAEETGLGVVNLGQSGTGSMSHWRILQRFAPPLTLRLVIWQFFGNDFNEDYGLAVLRGEIAEIPEEARAMNEMPLLLAWLRRNSAAFAVTEAALFGEWAYLSDYEQLFVAPYRASYRDGTLQFGLPYEALVMDLSRAHNAAGVPFTRAALKQAHALVRTWGGTLVVLVLPSPSEVYAYERARQRGALAVRLGLVGRAGLLYAPD
;
A
#
# COMPACT_ATOMS: atom_id res chain seq x y z
N MET A 1 -48.04 -16.27 36.41
CA MET A 1 -46.68 -15.76 36.70
C MET A 1 -45.58 -16.84 36.68
N ARG A 2 -45.60 -17.87 37.53
CA ARG A 2 -44.53 -18.92 37.60
C ARG A 2 -44.19 -19.61 36.26
N LYS A 3 -45.20 -19.91 35.42
CA LYS A 3 -44.99 -20.49 34.07
C LYS A 3 -44.25 -19.52 33.12
N ILE A 4 -44.52 -18.22 33.21
CA ILE A 4 -43.88 -17.20 32.38
C ILE A 4 -42.42 -17.04 32.80
N ILE A 5 -42.14 -16.93 34.10
CA ILE A 5 -40.78 -16.85 34.64
C ILE A 5 -39.95 -18.07 34.21
N LYS A 6 -40.52 -19.28 34.31
CA LYS A 6 -39.83 -20.51 33.84
C LYS A 6 -39.50 -20.46 32.34
N ARG A 7 -40.43 -20.00 31.51
CA ARG A 7 -40.20 -19.88 30.06
C ARG A 7 -39.13 -18.84 29.74
N LEU A 8 -39.19 -17.67 30.38
CA LEU A 8 -38.17 -16.63 30.22
C LEU A 8 -36.78 -17.12 30.66
N GLY A 9 -36.71 -17.87 31.77
CA GLY A 9 -35.45 -18.48 32.22
C GLY A 9 -34.88 -19.48 31.23
N ILE A 10 -35.72 -20.35 30.64
CA ILE A 10 -35.28 -21.28 29.61
C ILE A 10 -34.76 -20.53 28.37
N ILE A 11 -35.50 -19.53 27.90
CA ILE A 11 -35.08 -18.72 26.74
C ILE A 11 -33.74 -18.04 27.02
N LEU A 12 -33.58 -17.41 28.19
CA LEU A 12 -32.34 -16.74 28.55
C LEU A 12 -31.15 -17.70 28.58
N VAL A 13 -31.28 -18.85 29.25
CA VAL A 13 -30.21 -19.85 29.33
C VAL A 13 -29.88 -20.42 27.95
N SER A 14 -30.89 -20.76 27.15
CA SER A 14 -30.68 -21.25 25.79
C SER A 14 -29.97 -20.23 24.91
N SER A 15 -30.32 -18.94 25.00
CA SER A 15 -29.63 -17.87 24.28
C SER A 15 -28.17 -17.73 24.72
N LEU A 16 -27.89 -17.74 26.02
CA LEU A 16 -26.53 -17.65 26.55
C LEU A 16 -25.66 -18.83 26.11
N VAL A 17 -26.20 -20.06 26.19
CA VAL A 17 -25.50 -21.27 25.73
C VAL A 17 -25.24 -21.19 24.22
N SER A 18 -26.23 -20.75 23.43
CA SER A 18 -26.08 -20.62 21.97
C SER A 18 -25.00 -19.59 21.61
N LEU A 19 -24.98 -18.44 22.29
CA LEU A 19 -23.95 -17.41 22.08
C LEU A 19 -22.55 -17.91 22.48
N LEU A 20 -22.44 -18.64 23.59
CA LEU A 20 -21.18 -19.23 24.03
C LEU A 20 -20.67 -20.28 23.02
N LEU A 21 -21.55 -21.17 22.56
CA LEU A 21 -21.19 -22.17 21.55
C LEU A 21 -20.80 -21.52 20.23
N LEU A 22 -21.48 -20.45 19.81
CA LEU A 22 -21.12 -19.69 18.63
C LEU A 22 -19.74 -19.03 18.78
N GLU A 23 -19.47 -18.39 19.91
CA GLU A 23 -18.17 -17.79 20.24
C GLU A 23 -17.05 -18.84 20.19
N ILE A 24 -17.23 -20.00 20.84
CA ILE A 24 -16.26 -21.10 20.83
C ILE A 24 -16.06 -21.62 19.41
N SER A 25 -17.14 -21.82 18.66
CA SER A 25 -17.07 -22.35 17.30
C SER A 25 -16.30 -21.40 16.37
N ILE A 26 -16.57 -20.09 16.44
CA ILE A 26 -15.87 -19.08 15.64
C ILE A 26 -14.39 -19.02 16.02
N ARG A 27 -14.05 -19.05 17.31
CA ARG A 27 -12.63 -19.07 17.75
C ARG A 27 -11.91 -20.32 17.26
N ALA A 28 -12.54 -21.49 17.36
CA ALA A 28 -11.97 -22.76 16.92
C ALA A 28 -11.82 -22.85 15.39
N SER A 29 -12.68 -22.16 14.64
CA SER A 29 -12.71 -22.18 13.18
C SER A 29 -12.23 -20.89 12.52
N ALA A 30 -11.57 -19.98 13.25
CA ALA A 30 -11.20 -18.66 12.76
C ALA A 30 -10.35 -18.72 11.48
N GLY A 31 -9.43 -19.68 11.39
CA GLY A 31 -8.59 -19.91 10.20
C GLY A 31 -9.34 -20.47 8.98
N MET A 32 -10.58 -20.95 9.15
CA MET A 32 -11.44 -21.43 8.06
C MET A 32 -12.41 -20.37 7.56
N LEU A 33 -12.50 -19.23 8.24
CA LEU A 33 -13.36 -18.12 7.81
C LEU A 33 -12.82 -17.48 6.53
N PRO A 34 -13.70 -16.93 5.67
CA PRO A 34 -13.28 -16.02 4.62
C PRO A 34 -12.38 -14.93 5.19
N ARG A 35 -11.30 -14.57 4.48
CA ARG A 35 -10.23 -13.70 4.99
C ARG A 35 -10.75 -12.42 5.67
N ARG A 36 -11.74 -11.75 5.06
CA ARG A 36 -12.39 -10.56 5.64
C ARG A 36 -12.95 -10.78 7.05
N LEU A 37 -13.59 -11.92 7.29
CA LEU A 37 -14.16 -12.29 8.59
C LEU A 37 -13.09 -12.81 9.55
N ALA A 38 -12.08 -13.50 9.01
CA ALA A 38 -10.93 -13.98 9.78
C ALA A 38 -10.18 -12.83 10.46
N LEU A 39 -10.11 -11.64 9.83
CA LEU A 39 -9.51 -10.46 10.45
C LEU A 39 -10.23 -10.00 11.72
N ALA A 40 -11.56 -9.99 11.69
CA ALA A 40 -12.38 -9.61 12.84
C ALA A 40 -12.26 -10.64 13.98
N ALA A 41 -12.26 -11.93 13.63
CA ALA A 41 -12.00 -13.00 14.59
C ALA A 41 -10.59 -12.88 15.19
N HIS A 42 -9.57 -12.62 14.36
CA HIS A 42 -8.18 -12.43 14.79
C HIS A 42 -8.09 -11.30 15.81
N TYR A 43 -8.64 -10.11 15.51
CA TYR A 43 -8.64 -8.99 16.45
C TYR A 43 -9.29 -9.33 17.80
N ALA A 44 -10.41 -10.06 17.80
CA ALA A 44 -11.08 -10.47 19.04
C ALA A 44 -10.34 -11.59 19.81
N ILE A 45 -9.37 -12.26 19.18
CA ILE A 45 -8.56 -13.32 19.77
C ILE A 45 -7.24 -12.77 20.29
N THR A 46 -6.54 -11.95 19.50
CA THR A 46 -5.19 -11.46 19.80
C THR A 46 -5.20 -10.05 20.38
N GLY A 47 -6.22 -9.25 20.08
CA GLY A 47 -6.24 -7.81 20.33
C GLY A 47 -5.43 -7.01 19.31
N GLU A 48 -4.85 -7.66 18.30
CA GLU A 48 -4.01 -7.05 17.28
C GLU A 48 -4.82 -6.80 16.01
N ARG A 49 -4.70 -5.59 15.45
CA ARG A 49 -5.34 -5.24 14.18
C ARG A 49 -4.53 -5.79 13.02
N TYR A 50 -5.19 -6.02 11.90
CA TYR A 50 -4.51 -6.49 10.70
C TYR A 50 -3.62 -5.41 10.10
N GLU A 51 -2.41 -5.80 9.70
CA GLU A 51 -1.45 -5.02 8.92
C GLU A 51 -0.83 -5.93 7.84
N ALA A 52 -0.96 -5.54 6.57
CA ALA A 52 -0.56 -6.40 5.45
C ALA A 52 0.96 -6.66 5.44
N ASN A 53 1.76 -5.62 5.69
CA ASN A 53 3.21 -5.62 5.47
C ASN A 53 4.02 -6.46 6.47
N HIS A 54 3.44 -6.90 7.59
CA HIS A 54 4.17 -7.62 8.64
C HIS A 54 4.09 -9.15 8.54
N THR A 55 3.34 -9.71 7.59
CA THR A 55 2.83 -11.09 7.74
C THR A 55 3.51 -12.17 6.90
N THR A 56 4.35 -11.86 5.91
CA THR A 56 4.81 -12.91 4.96
C THR A 56 6.29 -13.22 4.90
N GLY A 57 7.11 -12.54 5.70
CA GLY A 57 8.57 -12.75 5.67
C GLY A 57 9.17 -12.62 4.27
N SER A 58 8.47 -11.95 3.35
CA SER A 58 8.88 -11.70 1.96
C SER A 58 9.52 -10.31 1.81
N THR A 59 9.46 -9.51 2.87
CA THR A 59 10.03 -8.18 2.97
C THR A 59 11.12 -8.17 4.04
N THR A 60 12.10 -7.31 3.81
CA THR A 60 13.12 -6.89 4.76
C THR A 60 13.05 -5.38 4.92
N PHE A 61 13.81 -4.86 5.86
CA PHE A 61 13.94 -3.43 6.07
C PHE A 61 15.41 -3.08 6.24
N THR A 62 15.92 -2.18 5.40
CA THR A 62 17.32 -1.74 5.44
C THR A 62 17.38 -0.25 5.76
N GLY A 63 18.41 0.17 6.51
CA GLY A 63 18.63 1.59 6.77
C GLY A 63 19.03 2.39 5.52
N GLU A 64 19.34 1.72 4.41
CA GLU A 64 19.74 2.34 3.15
C GLU A 64 18.54 2.62 2.24
N TYR A 65 17.65 1.63 2.09
CA TYR A 65 16.54 1.66 1.13
C TYR A 65 15.16 1.73 1.79
N GLY A 66 15.05 1.48 3.10
CA GLY A 66 13.77 1.32 3.78
C GLY A 66 13.20 -0.09 3.57
N PRO A 67 11.88 -0.26 3.43
CA PRO A 67 11.28 -1.55 3.14
C PRO A 67 11.69 -2.04 1.75
N ALA A 68 11.99 -3.33 1.63
CA ALA A 68 12.37 -3.95 0.36
C ALA A 68 11.97 -5.42 0.32
N LEU A 69 11.82 -6.00 -0.87
CA LEU A 69 11.63 -7.46 -0.99
C LEU A 69 12.92 -8.21 -0.68
N LEU A 70 12.80 -9.42 -0.13
CA LEU A 70 13.92 -10.36 -0.04
C LEU A 70 14.34 -10.84 -1.44
N PRO A 71 15.62 -11.15 -1.66
CA PRO A 71 16.09 -11.77 -2.90
C PRO A 71 15.70 -13.24 -2.99
N GLY A 72 15.61 -13.76 -4.22
CA GLY A 72 15.41 -15.18 -4.48
C GLY A 72 14.03 -15.72 -4.11
N LEU A 73 13.03 -14.86 -3.93
CA LEU A 73 11.64 -15.29 -3.73
C LEU A 73 11.17 -16.03 -4.98
N GLN A 74 10.47 -17.15 -4.79
CA GLN A 74 9.89 -17.94 -5.86
C GLN A 74 8.40 -18.08 -5.61
N ASP A 75 7.58 -17.46 -6.46
CA ASP A 75 6.12 -17.49 -6.37
C ASP A 75 5.59 -17.19 -4.95
N ALA A 76 6.26 -16.26 -4.25
CA ALA A 76 5.94 -15.94 -2.87
C ALA A 76 4.69 -15.06 -2.83
N LEU A 77 3.77 -15.37 -1.90
CA LEU A 77 2.55 -14.61 -1.75
C LEU A 77 2.82 -13.31 -0.98
N LEU A 78 2.58 -12.17 -1.63
CA LEU A 78 2.68 -10.83 -1.03
C LEU A 78 1.27 -10.26 -0.80
N PRO A 79 0.81 -10.17 0.45
CA PRO A 79 -0.45 -9.52 0.77
C PRO A 79 -0.27 -8.02 0.74
N LEU A 80 -1.14 -7.37 -0.02
CA LEU A 80 -1.15 -5.91 -0.18
C LEU A 80 -2.30 -5.28 0.60
N SER A 81 -3.37 -6.05 0.82
CA SER A 81 -4.51 -5.69 1.64
C SER A 81 -5.23 -6.97 2.08
N PRO A 82 -6.28 -6.88 2.92
CA PRO A 82 -7.13 -8.03 3.27
C PRO A 82 -7.67 -8.79 2.06
N SER A 83 -7.96 -8.10 0.95
CA SER A 83 -8.59 -8.69 -0.23
C SER A 83 -7.71 -8.76 -1.46
N VAL A 84 -6.50 -8.21 -1.42
CA VAL A 84 -5.57 -8.19 -2.55
C VAL A 84 -4.26 -8.84 -2.15
N GLN A 85 -3.84 -9.82 -2.93
CA GLN A 85 -2.58 -10.54 -2.80
C GLN A 85 -2.05 -10.79 -4.20
N VAL A 86 -0.74 -10.81 -4.34
CA VAL A 86 -0.06 -11.06 -5.61
C VAL A 86 1.10 -11.99 -5.40
N HIS A 87 1.46 -12.75 -6.42
CA HIS A 87 2.67 -13.56 -6.38
C HIS A 87 3.88 -12.75 -6.84
N VAL A 88 4.96 -12.85 -6.07
CA VAL A 88 6.23 -12.19 -6.36
C VAL A 88 7.34 -13.21 -6.50
N THR A 89 8.09 -13.08 -7.59
CA THR A 89 9.37 -13.74 -7.80
C THR A 89 10.41 -12.65 -7.92
N THR A 90 11.52 -12.81 -7.20
CA THR A 90 12.59 -11.81 -7.17
C THR A 90 13.94 -12.44 -7.48
N ILE A 91 14.82 -11.65 -8.08
CA ILE A 91 16.24 -11.98 -8.25
C ILE A 91 17.09 -11.05 -7.40
N ASP A 92 18.26 -11.50 -6.96
CA ASP A 92 19.28 -10.57 -6.50
C ASP A 92 20.01 -9.95 -7.68
N LEU A 93 20.39 -8.68 -7.55
CA LEU A 93 21.29 -8.03 -8.48
C LEU A 93 22.66 -7.86 -7.82
N TRP A 94 23.62 -8.64 -8.32
CA TRP A 94 25.03 -8.61 -7.93
C TRP A 94 25.27 -8.78 -6.42
N GLY A 95 24.64 -9.81 -5.84
CA GLY A 95 24.81 -10.14 -4.43
C GLY A 95 24.11 -9.16 -3.49
N SER A 96 23.02 -8.53 -3.95
CA SER A 96 22.18 -7.64 -3.17
C SER A 96 21.50 -8.37 -2.00
N GLU A 97 21.31 -7.65 -0.89
CA GLU A 97 20.46 -8.07 0.23
C GLU A 97 18.96 -7.87 -0.02
N ILE A 98 18.60 -7.15 -1.10
CA ILE A 98 17.24 -6.92 -1.55
C ILE A 98 16.99 -7.55 -2.92
N GLY A 99 15.75 -7.99 -3.15
CA GLY A 99 15.30 -8.62 -4.39
C GLY A 99 14.55 -7.68 -5.30
N PHE A 100 14.69 -7.89 -6.61
CA PHE A 100 14.03 -7.11 -7.65
C PHE A 100 13.09 -7.98 -8.48
N ARG A 101 11.91 -7.43 -8.81
CA ARG A 101 10.89 -8.12 -9.60
C ARG A 101 11.16 -7.98 -11.10
N THR A 102 12.27 -8.55 -11.53
CA THR A 102 12.77 -8.48 -12.92
C THR A 102 13.30 -9.84 -13.37
N LEU A 103 13.37 -10.06 -14.68
CA LEU A 103 14.00 -11.26 -15.24
C LEU A 103 15.51 -11.27 -14.95
N PRO A 104 16.15 -12.46 -14.85
CA PRO A 104 17.60 -12.57 -14.88
C PRO A 104 18.19 -11.76 -16.04
N ILE A 105 19.23 -10.98 -15.77
CA ILE A 105 19.80 -10.06 -16.76
C ILE A 105 20.81 -10.82 -17.61
N ASP A 106 20.32 -11.43 -18.69
CA ASP A 106 21.10 -12.08 -19.76
C ASP A 106 20.90 -11.38 -21.13
N TYR A 107 20.40 -10.14 -21.10
CA TYR A 107 20.06 -9.33 -22.26
C TYR A 107 20.67 -7.91 -22.16
N PHE A 108 20.64 -7.16 -23.27
CA PHE A 108 21.04 -5.76 -23.28
C PHE A 108 19.96 -4.89 -22.64
N VAL A 109 20.31 -4.13 -21.60
CA VAL A 109 19.35 -3.29 -20.87
C VAL A 109 19.22 -1.93 -21.54
N ASP A 110 18.07 -1.68 -22.17
CA ASP A 110 17.74 -0.39 -22.78
C ASP A 110 17.27 0.62 -21.73
N THR A 111 16.42 0.16 -20.80
CA THR A 111 15.71 1.03 -19.85
C THR A 111 15.67 0.43 -18.44
N VAL A 112 15.82 1.29 -17.43
CA VAL A 112 15.55 0.98 -16.03
C VAL A 112 14.33 1.76 -15.56
N PHE A 113 13.40 1.09 -14.89
CA PHE A 113 12.35 1.75 -14.11
C PHE A 113 12.69 1.70 -12.63
N VAL A 114 12.58 2.83 -11.92
CA VAL A 114 12.78 2.91 -10.48
C VAL A 114 11.69 3.75 -9.86
N ASP A 115 11.14 3.29 -8.74
CA ASP A 115 10.06 3.93 -7.98
C ASP A 115 9.53 2.97 -6.88
N ASP A 116 8.41 3.33 -6.27
CA ASP A 116 7.73 2.64 -5.21
C ASP A 116 6.89 1.40 -5.68
N SER A 117 5.79 1.15 -4.96
CA SER A 117 4.74 0.17 -5.24
C SER A 117 4.16 0.20 -6.68
N HIS A 118 4.10 1.35 -7.36
CA HIS A 118 3.56 1.41 -8.72
C HIS A 118 4.49 0.72 -9.72
N THR A 119 5.79 0.97 -9.61
CA THR A 119 6.80 0.33 -10.46
C THR A 119 7.09 -1.09 -10.01
N LEU A 120 7.06 -1.41 -8.71
CA LEU A 120 7.10 -2.80 -8.24
C LEU A 120 5.92 -3.64 -8.80
N CYS A 121 4.83 -2.96 -9.15
CA CYS A 121 3.57 -3.50 -9.66
C CYS A 121 2.84 -4.36 -8.63
N PHE A 122 1.87 -3.77 -7.97
CA PHE A 122 0.91 -4.47 -7.11
C PHE A 122 -0.14 -5.28 -7.90
N THR A 123 0.34 -6.10 -8.83
CA THR A 123 -0.40 -7.00 -9.74
C THR A 123 0.37 -8.29 -9.96
N GLU A 124 -0.22 -9.30 -10.59
CA GLU A 124 0.52 -10.49 -11.05
C GLU A 124 1.59 -10.11 -12.08
N TYR A 125 2.64 -10.94 -12.24
CA TYR A 125 3.84 -10.53 -12.98
C TYR A 125 3.54 -10.18 -14.44
N ALA A 126 2.66 -10.95 -15.08
CA ALA A 126 2.20 -10.71 -16.45
C ALA A 126 1.34 -9.44 -16.58
N ASP A 127 0.70 -9.01 -15.50
CA ASP A 127 -0.13 -7.80 -15.46
C ASP A 127 0.64 -6.56 -14.98
N CYS A 128 1.92 -6.71 -14.64
CA CYS A 128 2.78 -5.59 -14.30
C CYS A 128 3.00 -4.70 -15.51
N TRP A 129 2.71 -3.40 -15.39
CA TRP A 129 2.83 -2.46 -16.50
C TRP A 129 4.26 -2.33 -17.02
N VAL A 130 5.28 -2.48 -16.16
CA VAL A 130 6.70 -2.49 -16.56
C VAL A 130 7.01 -3.72 -17.41
N THR A 131 6.52 -4.90 -17.02
CA THR A 131 6.63 -6.14 -17.80
C THR A 131 5.94 -5.97 -19.15
N ARG A 132 4.70 -5.47 -19.14
CA ARG A 132 3.95 -5.21 -20.38
C ARG A 132 4.62 -4.18 -21.28
N PHE A 133 5.24 -3.14 -20.73
CA PHE A 133 6.03 -2.19 -21.50
C PHE A 133 7.20 -2.87 -22.20
N ALA A 134 7.92 -3.77 -21.52
CA ALA A 134 9.00 -4.54 -22.12
C ALA A 134 8.50 -5.42 -23.28
N GLU A 135 7.39 -6.14 -23.07
CA GLU A 135 6.77 -7.01 -24.07
C GLU A 135 6.26 -6.24 -25.30
N GLU A 136 5.56 -5.12 -25.07
CA GLU A 136 4.94 -4.33 -26.15
C GLU A 136 5.97 -3.55 -26.97
N THR A 137 7.12 -3.19 -26.38
CA THR A 137 8.19 -2.43 -27.07
C THR A 137 9.33 -3.30 -27.58
N GLY A 138 9.50 -4.52 -27.04
CA GLY A 138 10.64 -5.39 -27.32
C GLY A 138 11.95 -4.91 -26.72
N LEU A 139 11.93 -3.94 -25.80
CA LEU A 139 13.11 -3.38 -25.14
C LEU A 139 13.55 -4.25 -23.96
N GLY A 140 14.86 -4.29 -23.69
CA GLY A 140 15.41 -4.83 -22.45
C GLY A 140 15.12 -3.91 -21.28
N VAL A 141 14.27 -4.34 -20.36
CA VAL A 141 13.76 -3.52 -19.26
C VAL A 141 14.07 -4.14 -17.91
N VAL A 142 14.69 -3.36 -17.02
CA VAL A 142 14.93 -3.75 -15.63
C VAL A 142 13.99 -2.98 -14.70
N ASN A 143 13.26 -3.73 -13.87
CA ASN A 143 12.39 -3.18 -12.84
C ASN A 143 13.13 -3.11 -11.49
N LEU A 144 13.46 -1.90 -11.05
CA LEU A 144 14.10 -1.62 -9.76
C LEU A 144 13.12 -1.11 -8.70
N GLY A 145 11.81 -1.28 -8.91
CA GLY A 145 10.79 -0.79 -7.98
C GLY A 145 10.79 -1.52 -6.63
N GLN A 146 10.49 -0.80 -5.55
CA GLN A 146 10.35 -1.35 -4.19
C GLN A 146 9.13 -0.75 -3.50
N SER A 147 8.33 -1.53 -2.79
CA SER A 147 7.13 -0.98 -2.14
C SER A 147 7.50 -0.09 -0.95
N GLY A 148 6.80 1.04 -0.79
CA GLY A 148 6.92 1.88 0.41
C GLY A 148 8.27 2.60 0.51
N THR A 149 8.90 2.89 -0.63
CA THR A 149 10.17 3.62 -0.69
C THR A 149 9.98 5.03 -1.23
N GLY A 150 10.85 5.93 -0.78
CA GLY A 150 10.89 7.33 -1.24
C GLY A 150 11.99 7.59 -2.26
N SER A 151 12.03 8.83 -2.75
CA SER A 151 12.98 9.26 -3.76
C SER A 151 14.45 9.07 -3.37
N MET A 152 14.81 9.26 -2.10
CA MET A 152 16.17 8.97 -1.61
C MET A 152 16.54 7.49 -1.74
N SER A 153 15.62 6.59 -1.46
CA SER A 153 15.81 5.16 -1.69
C SER A 153 15.98 4.87 -3.17
N HIS A 154 15.14 5.45 -4.03
CA HIS A 154 15.21 5.28 -5.48
C HIS A 154 16.57 5.74 -6.04
N TRP A 155 17.09 6.88 -5.57
CA TRP A 155 18.44 7.34 -5.96
C TRP A 155 19.53 6.37 -5.52
N ARG A 156 19.49 5.87 -4.28
CA ARG A 156 20.48 4.90 -3.77
C ARG A 156 20.39 3.58 -4.52
N ILE A 157 19.18 3.12 -4.81
CA ILE A 157 18.92 1.96 -5.67
C ILE A 157 19.54 2.19 -7.04
N LEU A 158 19.34 3.34 -7.69
CA LEU A 158 20.01 3.62 -8.97
C LEU A 158 21.54 3.67 -8.83
N GLN A 159 22.06 4.32 -7.80
CA GLN A 159 23.50 4.45 -7.57
C GLN A 159 24.18 3.11 -7.43
N ARG A 160 23.55 2.21 -6.68
CA ARG A 160 24.03 0.85 -6.53
C ARG A 160 23.76 0.07 -7.81
N PHE A 161 22.49 -0.01 -8.22
CA PHE A 161 21.88 -0.99 -9.13
C PHE A 161 21.86 -0.67 -10.63
N ALA A 162 22.19 0.54 -11.05
CA ALA A 162 22.20 0.91 -12.46
C ALA A 162 23.59 0.84 -13.17
N PRO A 163 24.74 1.19 -12.55
CA PRO A 163 25.99 1.40 -13.30
C PRO A 163 26.48 0.23 -14.18
N PRO A 164 26.39 -1.05 -13.77
CA PRO A 164 26.80 -2.19 -14.60
C PRO A 164 25.90 -2.45 -15.82
N LEU A 165 24.70 -1.85 -15.90
CA LEU A 165 23.70 -2.20 -16.92
C LEU A 165 23.92 -1.48 -18.26
N THR A 166 24.90 -0.57 -18.37
CA THR A 166 25.21 0.18 -19.61
C THR A 166 23.99 0.86 -20.27
N LEU A 167 22.99 1.23 -19.46
CA LEU A 167 21.69 1.71 -19.92
C LEU A 167 21.73 3.14 -20.49
N ARG A 168 20.74 3.47 -21.33
CA ARG A 168 20.58 4.79 -21.93
C ARG A 168 19.44 5.61 -21.32
N LEU A 169 18.45 4.94 -20.73
CA LEU A 169 17.24 5.58 -20.20
C LEU A 169 16.94 5.08 -18.79
N VAL A 170 16.71 6.01 -17.88
CA VAL A 170 16.09 5.77 -16.58
C VAL A 170 14.73 6.44 -16.58
N ILE A 171 13.67 5.68 -16.30
CA ILE A 171 12.35 6.19 -16.03
C ILE A 171 12.11 6.12 -14.53
N TRP A 172 12.00 7.29 -13.92
CA TRP A 172 11.69 7.47 -12.51
C TRP A 172 10.22 7.79 -12.39
N GLN A 173 9.43 6.86 -11.86
CA GLN A 173 8.03 7.14 -11.54
C GLN A 173 8.00 7.91 -10.21
N PHE A 174 7.25 9.00 -10.14
CA PHE A 174 7.14 9.85 -8.96
C PHE A 174 5.68 9.97 -8.52
N PHE A 175 5.42 9.67 -7.24
CA PHE A 175 4.12 9.87 -6.62
C PHE A 175 4.24 10.66 -5.31
N GLY A 176 3.12 11.16 -4.76
CA GLY A 176 3.17 12.06 -3.60
C GLY A 176 3.76 11.44 -2.34
N ASN A 177 3.68 10.11 -2.21
CA ASN A 177 4.19 9.41 -1.04
C ASN A 177 5.71 9.45 -0.93
N ASP A 178 6.45 9.69 -2.03
CA ASP A 178 7.90 9.90 -1.99
C ASP A 178 8.31 10.91 -0.91
N PHE A 179 7.52 11.99 -0.72
CA PHE A 179 7.80 12.98 0.32
C PHE A 179 7.71 12.38 1.74
N ASN A 180 6.65 11.63 2.02
CA ASN A 180 6.47 11.04 3.34
C ASN A 180 7.53 9.97 3.62
N GLU A 181 7.84 9.14 2.61
CA GLU A 181 8.83 8.08 2.77
C GLU A 181 10.25 8.62 2.88
N ASP A 182 10.59 9.71 2.19
CA ASP A 182 11.87 10.40 2.35
C ASP A 182 12.02 10.99 3.76
N TYR A 183 10.96 11.59 4.30
CA TYR A 183 10.94 12.02 5.70
C TYR A 183 11.14 10.83 6.64
N GLY A 184 10.39 9.74 6.46
CA GLY A 184 10.48 8.55 7.32
C GLY A 184 11.88 7.94 7.30
N LEU A 185 12.49 7.83 6.12
CA LEU A 185 13.85 7.32 5.97
C LEU A 185 14.89 8.26 6.60
N ALA A 186 14.73 9.58 6.48
CA ALA A 186 15.63 10.55 7.10
C ALA A 186 15.55 10.49 8.65
N VAL A 187 14.36 10.35 9.22
CA VAL A 187 14.16 10.14 10.67
C VAL A 187 14.82 8.84 11.12
N LEU A 188 14.54 7.73 10.43
CA LEU A 188 15.12 6.42 10.73
C LEU A 188 16.65 6.46 10.77
N ARG A 189 17.25 7.22 9.86
CA ARG A 189 18.71 7.37 9.75
C ARG A 189 19.30 8.42 10.70
N GLY A 190 18.46 9.07 11.52
CA GLY A 190 18.87 10.13 12.43
C GLY A 190 19.35 11.40 11.74
N GLU A 191 18.96 11.63 10.48
CA GLU A 191 19.32 12.82 9.71
C GLU A 191 18.47 14.04 10.15
N ILE A 192 17.24 13.80 10.58
CA ILE A 192 16.32 14.78 11.15
C ILE A 192 15.59 14.20 12.37
N ALA A 193 15.07 15.08 13.22
CA ALA A 193 14.21 14.66 14.33
C ALA A 193 12.83 14.27 13.82
N GLU A 194 12.21 13.30 14.51
CA GLU A 194 10.81 12.96 14.30
C GLU A 194 9.92 14.15 14.64
N ILE A 195 9.03 14.50 13.72
CA ILE A 195 7.97 15.48 13.92
C ILE A 195 6.79 14.73 14.54
N PRO A 196 6.31 15.12 15.73
CA PRO A 196 5.17 14.45 16.36
C PRO A 196 3.96 14.44 15.42
N GLU A 197 3.36 13.26 15.24
CA GLU A 197 2.12 13.17 14.49
C GLU A 197 0.98 13.73 15.35
N GLU A 198 0.16 14.62 14.77
CA GLU A 198 -1.09 15.00 15.40
C GLU A 198 -1.96 13.75 15.49
N ALA A 199 -2.22 13.31 16.73
CA ALA A 199 -3.09 12.17 16.97
C ALA A 199 -4.40 12.42 16.23
N ARG A 200 -4.70 11.56 15.24
CA ARG A 200 -5.95 11.66 14.52
C ARG A 200 -7.06 11.53 15.56
N ALA A 201 -7.97 12.50 15.59
CA ALA A 201 -9.10 12.47 16.51
C ALA A 201 -9.91 11.19 16.23
N MET A 202 -9.63 10.14 17.00
CA MET A 202 -10.40 8.92 16.94
C MET A 202 -11.77 9.27 17.51
N ASN A 203 -12.83 9.02 16.73
CA ASN A 203 -14.17 9.13 17.27
C ASN A 203 -14.26 8.27 18.53
N GLU A 204 -14.63 8.88 19.66
CA GLU A 204 -14.80 8.15 20.91
C GLU A 204 -15.82 7.03 20.70
N MET A 205 -15.34 5.79 20.80
CA MET A 205 -16.17 4.63 20.65
C MET A 205 -16.85 4.31 21.98
N PRO A 206 -18.16 3.99 22.01
CA PRO A 206 -18.80 3.53 23.23
C PRO A 206 -18.03 2.38 23.86
N LEU A 207 -17.78 2.44 25.18
CA LEU A 207 -16.96 1.46 25.90
C LEU A 207 -17.43 0.01 25.68
N LEU A 208 -18.75 -0.21 25.65
CA LEU A 208 -19.32 -1.53 25.39
C LEU A 208 -18.98 -2.04 23.98
N LEU A 209 -19.03 -1.17 22.97
CA LEU A 209 -18.71 -1.55 21.59
C LEU A 209 -17.22 -1.89 21.45
N ALA A 210 -16.35 -1.08 22.04
CA ALA A 210 -14.91 -1.36 22.08
C ALA A 210 -14.62 -2.68 22.80
N TRP A 211 -15.31 -2.94 23.91
CA TRP A 211 -15.18 -4.20 24.65
C TRP A 211 -15.66 -5.40 23.81
N LEU A 212 -16.81 -5.30 23.16
CA LEU A 212 -17.36 -6.37 22.33
C LEU A 212 -16.45 -6.71 21.14
N ARG A 213 -15.96 -5.69 20.41
CA ARG A 213 -15.01 -5.88 19.29
C ARG A 213 -13.73 -6.60 19.72
N ARG A 214 -13.23 -6.30 20.94
CA ARG A 214 -12.00 -6.88 21.46
C ARG A 214 -12.20 -8.25 22.11
N ASN A 215 -13.37 -8.56 22.66
CA ASN A 215 -13.55 -9.74 23.52
C ASN A 215 -14.54 -10.78 22.98
N SER A 216 -15.34 -10.48 21.96
CA SER A 216 -16.26 -11.45 21.35
C SER A 216 -15.99 -11.60 19.85
N ALA A 217 -15.44 -12.74 19.46
CA ALA A 217 -15.23 -13.10 18.08
C ALA A 217 -16.57 -13.28 17.34
N ALA A 218 -17.62 -13.76 18.02
CA ALA A 218 -18.95 -13.85 17.46
C ALA A 218 -19.52 -12.48 17.12
N PHE A 219 -19.41 -11.51 18.03
CA PHE A 219 -19.78 -10.14 17.75
C PHE A 219 -18.94 -9.56 16.60
N ALA A 220 -17.62 -9.74 16.66
CA ALA A 220 -16.71 -9.13 15.70
C ALA A 220 -16.95 -9.63 14.27
N VAL A 221 -17.07 -10.95 14.08
CA VAL A 221 -17.38 -11.58 12.79
C VAL A 221 -18.77 -11.15 12.30
N THR A 222 -19.76 -11.07 13.20
CA THR A 222 -21.10 -10.61 12.82
C THR A 222 -21.08 -9.16 12.35
N GLU A 223 -20.39 -8.27 13.07
CA GLU A 223 -20.24 -6.88 12.68
C GLU A 223 -19.52 -6.75 11.33
N ALA A 224 -18.42 -7.49 11.14
CA ALA A 224 -17.69 -7.49 9.88
C ALA A 224 -18.52 -8.02 8.70
N ALA A 225 -19.36 -9.03 8.94
CA ALA A 225 -20.27 -9.56 7.92
C ALA A 225 -21.36 -8.56 7.52
N LEU A 226 -21.85 -7.74 8.46
CA LEU A 226 -22.94 -6.79 8.23
C LEU A 226 -22.47 -5.41 7.74
N PHE A 227 -21.33 -4.94 8.24
CA PHE A 227 -20.86 -3.56 8.06
C PHE A 227 -19.46 -3.44 7.44
N GLY A 228 -18.80 -4.57 7.19
CA GLY A 228 -17.44 -4.61 6.62
C GLY A 228 -16.32 -4.61 7.65
N GLU A 229 -15.10 -4.77 7.15
CA GLU A 229 -13.90 -5.02 7.94
C GLU A 229 -13.27 -3.75 8.58
N TRP A 230 -13.77 -2.56 8.26
CA TRP A 230 -13.13 -1.27 8.60
C TRP A 230 -12.69 -1.16 10.07
N ALA A 231 -13.52 -1.58 11.03
CA ALA A 231 -13.23 -1.48 12.46
C ALA A 231 -12.07 -2.38 12.94
N TYR A 232 -11.63 -3.32 12.11
CA TYR A 232 -10.63 -4.35 12.41
C TYR A 232 -9.31 -4.11 11.67
N LEU A 233 -9.25 -3.07 10.84
CA LEU A 233 -8.07 -2.62 10.14
C LEU A 233 -7.29 -1.63 10.99
N SER A 234 -5.96 -1.65 10.88
CA SER A 234 -5.12 -0.60 11.45
C SER A 234 -5.49 0.77 10.85
N ASP A 235 -5.09 1.85 11.52
CA ASP A 235 -5.39 3.21 11.04
C ASP A 235 -4.72 3.48 9.68
N TYR A 236 -3.59 2.81 9.41
CA TYR A 236 -2.92 2.81 8.11
C TYR A 236 -3.72 2.05 7.04
N GLU A 237 -4.13 0.80 7.31
CA GLU A 237 -4.92 -0.02 6.37
C GLU A 237 -6.26 0.63 6.01
N GLN A 238 -6.86 1.36 6.94
CA GLN A 238 -8.06 2.17 6.70
C GLN A 238 -7.87 3.23 5.60
N LEU A 239 -6.65 3.72 5.37
CA LEU A 239 -6.35 4.67 4.29
C LEU A 239 -6.51 4.06 2.89
N PHE A 240 -6.46 2.73 2.79
CA PHE A 240 -6.53 1.98 1.54
C PHE A 240 -7.92 1.39 1.26
N VAL A 241 -8.90 1.61 2.13
CA VAL A 241 -10.28 1.23 1.86
C VAL A 241 -10.96 2.33 1.05
N ALA A 242 -11.24 2.03 -0.22
CA ALA A 242 -11.90 2.96 -1.12
C ALA A 242 -13.38 3.17 -0.76
N PRO A 243 -13.82 4.43 -0.56
CA PRO A 243 -15.21 4.76 -0.29
C PRO A 243 -16.09 4.67 -1.55
N TYR A 244 -15.50 4.69 -2.75
CA TYR A 244 -16.25 4.66 -4.01
C TYR A 244 -15.89 3.44 -4.84
N ARG A 245 -16.90 2.87 -5.50
CA ARG A 245 -16.77 1.67 -6.34
C ARG A 245 -17.58 1.82 -7.61
N ALA A 246 -16.98 1.62 -8.78
CA ALA A 246 -17.67 1.61 -10.06
C ALA A 246 -17.45 0.31 -10.82
N SER A 247 -18.52 -0.26 -11.39
CA SER A 247 -18.39 -1.33 -12.39
C SER A 247 -17.62 -0.78 -13.60
N TYR A 248 -16.58 -1.49 -14.02
CA TYR A 248 -15.78 -1.13 -15.18
C TYR A 248 -15.38 -2.42 -15.89
N ARG A 249 -15.82 -2.56 -17.14
CA ARG A 249 -15.70 -3.80 -17.91
C ARG A 249 -16.27 -4.99 -17.10
N ASP A 250 -15.48 -6.02 -16.89
CA ASP A 250 -15.75 -7.24 -16.13
C ASP A 250 -15.37 -7.13 -14.64
N GLY A 251 -14.89 -5.96 -14.20
CA GLY A 251 -14.40 -5.73 -12.85
C GLY A 251 -15.08 -4.57 -12.10
N THR A 252 -14.52 -4.27 -10.92
CA THR A 252 -14.91 -3.13 -10.09
C THR A 252 -13.70 -2.24 -9.84
N LEU A 253 -13.76 -0.99 -10.30
CA LEU A 253 -12.82 0.05 -9.91
C LEU A 253 -13.14 0.52 -8.50
N GLN A 254 -12.09 0.71 -7.71
CA GLN A 254 -12.14 1.26 -6.37
C GLN A 254 -11.33 2.56 -6.37
N PHE A 255 -11.87 3.65 -5.83
CA PHE A 255 -11.20 4.95 -5.88
C PHE A 255 -11.60 5.88 -4.75
N GLY A 256 -10.84 6.97 -4.62
CA GLY A 256 -11.03 7.99 -3.58
C GLY A 256 -10.43 7.55 -2.25
N LEU A 257 -9.31 6.83 -2.31
CA LEU A 257 -8.54 6.41 -1.14
C LEU A 257 -8.15 7.66 -0.33
N PRO A 258 -8.44 7.70 0.98
CA PRO A 258 -7.92 8.76 1.84
C PRO A 258 -6.39 8.91 1.72
N TYR A 259 -5.68 7.81 1.50
CA TYR A 259 -4.25 7.79 1.27
C TYR A 259 -3.79 8.79 0.19
N GLU A 260 -4.42 8.79 -0.98
CA GLU A 260 -4.04 9.67 -2.12
C GLU A 260 -4.05 11.15 -1.72
N ALA A 261 -5.08 11.59 -0.98
CA ALA A 261 -5.17 12.97 -0.54
C ALA A 261 -4.10 13.31 0.52
N LEU A 262 -3.80 12.37 1.42
CA LEU A 262 -2.84 12.59 2.50
C LEU A 262 -1.41 12.68 1.99
N VAL A 263 -1.01 11.81 1.07
CA VAL A 263 0.37 11.79 0.55
C VAL A 263 0.65 12.95 -0.39
N MET A 264 -0.38 13.53 -1.01
CA MET A 264 -0.24 14.71 -1.87
C MET A 264 -0.34 16.04 -1.10
N ASP A 265 -0.69 16.02 0.19
CA ASP A 265 -0.90 17.23 0.99
C ASP A 265 0.42 17.77 1.57
N LEU A 266 1.01 18.76 0.89
CA LEU A 266 2.22 19.45 1.35
C LEU A 266 2.01 20.38 2.55
N SER A 267 0.77 20.58 3.02
CA SER A 267 0.54 21.29 4.29
C SER A 267 0.85 20.43 5.51
N ARG A 268 0.92 19.09 5.34
CA ARG A 268 1.40 18.17 6.37
C ARG A 268 2.90 18.36 6.59
N ALA A 269 3.29 18.51 7.86
CA ALA A 269 4.68 18.76 8.23
C ALA A 269 5.65 17.67 7.78
N HIS A 270 5.25 16.39 7.83
CA HIS A 270 6.06 15.25 7.36
C HIS A 270 6.37 15.35 5.87
N ASN A 271 5.33 15.51 5.04
CA ASN A 271 5.49 15.66 3.59
C ASN A 271 6.36 16.88 3.26
N ALA A 272 6.09 18.03 3.91
CA ALA A 272 6.88 19.25 3.72
C ALA A 272 8.37 19.05 4.08
N ALA A 273 8.65 18.29 5.15
CA ALA A 273 10.00 17.96 5.59
C ALA A 273 10.72 16.99 4.63
N GLY A 274 9.99 16.15 3.89
CA GLY A 274 10.54 15.27 2.86
C GLY A 274 10.92 15.96 1.55
N VAL A 275 10.27 17.08 1.20
CA VAL A 275 10.52 17.79 -0.07
C VAL A 275 12.00 18.07 -0.37
N PRO A 276 12.83 18.56 0.58
CA PRO A 276 14.26 18.79 0.33
C PRO A 276 15.02 17.51 -0.03
N PHE A 277 14.69 16.38 0.60
CA PHE A 277 15.30 15.08 0.34
C PHE A 277 14.93 14.56 -1.05
N THR A 278 13.65 14.63 -1.41
CA THR A 278 13.17 14.28 -2.75
C THR A 278 13.89 15.08 -3.83
N ARG A 279 14.00 16.41 -3.66
CA ARG A 279 14.71 17.28 -4.60
C ARG A 279 16.19 16.94 -4.70
N ALA A 280 16.84 16.62 -3.58
CA ALA A 280 18.23 16.21 -3.56
C ALA A 280 18.42 14.90 -4.32
N ALA A 281 17.58 13.89 -4.06
CA ALA A 281 17.60 12.60 -4.73
C ALA A 281 17.48 12.73 -6.24
N LEU A 282 16.49 13.50 -6.74
CA LEU A 282 16.31 13.72 -8.17
C LEU A 282 17.52 14.41 -8.80
N LYS A 283 18.11 15.39 -8.12
CA LYS A 283 19.31 16.10 -8.61
C LYS A 283 20.53 15.18 -8.65
N GLN A 284 20.70 14.34 -7.62
CA GLN A 284 21.78 13.36 -7.55
C GLN A 284 21.61 12.25 -8.59
N ALA A 285 20.39 11.76 -8.79
CA ALA A 285 20.05 10.77 -9.82
C ALA A 285 20.31 11.32 -11.22
N HIS A 286 19.89 12.56 -11.49
CA HIS A 286 20.17 13.20 -12.78
C HIS A 286 21.69 13.35 -13.02
N ALA A 287 22.43 13.81 -12.02
CA ALA A 287 23.89 13.93 -12.11
C ALA A 287 24.56 12.57 -12.36
N LEU A 288 24.14 11.55 -11.61
CA LEU A 288 24.61 10.18 -11.73
C LEU A 288 24.35 9.63 -13.14
N VAL A 289 23.11 9.72 -13.64
CA VAL A 289 22.74 9.19 -14.97
C VAL A 289 23.53 9.84 -16.10
N ARG A 290 23.89 11.12 -15.95
CA ARG A 290 24.74 11.81 -16.93
C ARG A 290 26.19 11.33 -16.96
N THR A 291 26.70 10.71 -15.89
CA THR A 291 28.09 10.23 -15.86
C THR A 291 28.36 9.13 -16.88
N TRP A 292 27.33 8.38 -17.29
CA TRP A 292 27.40 7.38 -18.35
C TRP A 292 26.64 7.79 -19.63
N GLY A 293 26.29 9.08 -19.75
CA GLY A 293 25.61 9.60 -20.95
C GLY A 293 24.15 9.16 -21.09
N GLY A 294 23.50 8.71 -20.00
CA GLY A 294 22.09 8.36 -20.00
C GLY A 294 21.15 9.57 -19.89
N THR A 295 19.86 9.30 -20.03
CA THR A 295 18.77 10.27 -19.81
C THR A 295 17.92 9.82 -18.62
N LEU A 296 17.65 10.75 -17.69
CA LEU A 296 16.65 10.55 -16.63
C LEU A 296 15.34 11.21 -17.06
N VAL A 297 14.26 10.44 -17.06
CA VAL A 297 12.89 10.93 -17.27
C VAL A 297 12.11 10.72 -15.99
N VAL A 298 11.54 11.79 -15.44
CA VAL A 298 10.63 11.71 -14.29
C VAL A 298 9.20 11.68 -14.80
N LEU A 299 8.49 10.59 -14.53
CA LEU A 299 7.10 10.37 -14.87
C LEU A 299 6.25 10.59 -13.62
N VAL A 300 5.43 11.63 -13.61
CA VAL A 300 4.45 11.85 -12.53
C VAL A 300 3.19 11.09 -12.87
N LEU A 301 2.84 10.06 -12.08
CA LEU A 301 1.62 9.32 -12.31
C LEU A 301 0.39 10.09 -11.83
N PRO A 302 -0.69 10.14 -12.64
CA PRO A 302 -1.97 10.62 -12.15
C PRO A 302 -2.53 9.61 -11.15
N SER A 303 -3.22 10.13 -10.14
CA SER A 303 -4.00 9.29 -9.23
C SER A 303 -5.11 8.53 -10.00
N PRO A 304 -5.53 7.35 -9.55
CA PRO A 304 -6.74 6.69 -10.07
C PRO A 304 -7.95 7.63 -10.05
N SER A 305 -7.97 8.53 -9.07
CA SER A 305 -8.95 9.60 -8.96
C SER A 305 -9.02 10.55 -10.16
N GLU A 306 -7.87 10.92 -10.71
CA GLU A 306 -7.76 11.80 -11.88
C GLU A 306 -8.03 11.03 -13.17
N VAL A 307 -7.48 9.82 -13.30
CA VAL A 307 -7.68 8.97 -14.49
C VAL A 307 -9.16 8.63 -14.70
N TYR A 308 -9.85 8.26 -13.63
CA TYR A 308 -11.26 7.86 -13.67
C TYR A 308 -12.21 8.97 -13.21
N ALA A 309 -11.81 10.24 -13.33
CA ALA A 309 -12.62 11.38 -12.92
C ALA A 309 -14.01 11.39 -13.60
N TYR A 310 -14.09 10.95 -14.87
CA TYR A 310 -15.36 10.83 -15.59
C TYR A 310 -16.29 9.76 -14.99
N GLU A 311 -15.79 8.55 -14.71
CA GLU A 311 -16.60 7.49 -14.11
C GLU A 311 -17.04 7.86 -12.69
N ARG A 312 -16.15 8.51 -11.93
CA ARG A 312 -16.48 9.08 -10.62
C ARG A 312 -17.59 10.12 -10.71
N ALA A 313 -17.50 11.04 -11.66
CA ALA A 313 -18.51 12.05 -11.91
C ALA A 313 -19.87 11.44 -12.23
N ARG A 314 -19.89 10.39 -13.07
CA ARG A 314 -21.11 9.65 -13.42
C ARG A 314 -21.77 9.03 -12.17
N GLN A 315 -20.98 8.47 -11.26
CA GLN A 315 -21.51 7.87 -10.03
C GLN A 315 -22.07 8.88 -9.02
N ARG A 316 -21.46 10.07 -8.91
CA ARG A 316 -21.91 11.12 -7.97
C ARG A 316 -23.14 11.90 -8.47
N GLY A 317 -23.64 11.60 -9.67
CA GLY A 317 -24.59 12.44 -10.38
C GLY A 317 -23.90 13.68 -10.96
N ALA A 318 -24.34 14.12 -12.14
CA ALA A 318 -23.68 15.16 -12.95
C ALA A 318 -23.48 16.53 -12.26
N LEU A 319 -24.02 16.75 -11.05
CA LEU A 319 -23.85 18.00 -10.30
C LEU A 319 -22.48 18.14 -9.61
N ALA A 320 -21.69 17.08 -9.45
CA ALA A 320 -20.42 17.12 -8.71
C ALA A 320 -19.19 17.51 -9.56
N VAL A 321 -19.32 17.63 -10.88
CA VAL A 321 -18.18 17.82 -11.81
C VAL A 321 -17.61 19.25 -11.79
N ARG A 322 -18.30 20.19 -11.13
CA ARG A 322 -17.90 21.61 -11.15
C ARG A 322 -16.94 22.04 -10.04
N LEU A 323 -16.58 21.15 -9.12
CA LEU A 323 -15.70 21.46 -7.99
C LEU A 323 -14.56 20.44 -7.92
N GLY A 324 -13.35 20.85 -8.33
CA GLY A 324 -12.12 20.09 -8.02
C GLY A 324 -11.16 19.78 -9.16
N LEU A 325 -11.02 20.64 -10.18
CA LEU A 325 -9.76 20.75 -10.93
C LEU A 325 -8.89 21.82 -10.27
N VAL A 326 -8.38 21.50 -9.09
CA VAL A 326 -7.28 22.18 -8.40
C VAL A 326 -6.36 21.03 -7.96
N GLY A 327 -5.09 20.92 -8.34
CA GLY A 327 -4.17 21.96 -8.77
C GLY A 327 -3.31 21.56 -9.97
N ARG A 328 -2.63 22.59 -10.47
CA ARG A 328 -1.61 22.53 -11.50
C ARG A 328 -0.57 21.46 -11.13
N ALA A 329 -0.35 20.49 -12.02
CA ALA A 329 0.95 19.87 -12.16
C ALA A 329 1.95 20.99 -12.52
N GLY A 330 2.55 21.61 -11.51
CA GLY A 330 3.73 22.44 -11.73
C GLY A 330 4.83 21.52 -12.22
N LEU A 331 5.47 21.87 -13.35
CA LEU A 331 6.72 21.25 -13.75
C LEU A 331 7.68 21.24 -12.55
N LEU A 332 7.99 20.06 -12.03
CA LEU A 332 8.97 19.88 -10.95
C LEU A 332 10.41 20.01 -11.45
N TYR A 333 10.64 20.30 -12.73
CA TYR A 333 11.97 20.55 -13.27
C TYR A 333 11.89 21.37 -14.56
N ALA A 334 12.35 22.62 -14.50
CA ALA A 334 12.88 23.32 -15.66
C ALA A 334 14.38 23.47 -15.39
N PRO A 335 15.27 22.76 -16.11
CA PRO A 335 16.68 23.03 -16.01
C PRO A 335 16.97 24.40 -16.63
N ASP A 336 17.67 25.26 -15.90
CA ASP A 336 18.39 26.42 -16.47
C ASP A 336 19.49 25.96 -17.42
#